data_AF-A0A9E4CSB2-F1
#
_entry.id   AF-A0A9E4CSB2-F1
#
_cell.length_a   1.000
_cell.length_b   1.000
_cell.length_c   1.000
_cell.angle_alpha   90.00
_cell.angle_beta   90.00
_cell.angle_gamma   90.00
#
_symmetry.space_group_name_H-M   'P 1'
#
loop_
_entity.id
_entity.type
_entity.pdbx_description
1 polymer ?
#
loop_
_entity_poly.entity_id
_entity_poly.type
_entity_poly.pdbx_seq_one_letter_code
_entity_poly.pdbx_strand_id
1 'polypeptide(L)'
;PAIHHLQPDDPQLATEWEWDDVPEVSVMIVDDVAHAVEQCNRFSPHFVASLVSQDSAEHDRFYRSVDAPFVGDGFTRWVDGQFALLQPELGLSNWQGGRLFGRGGVLSGDSVYTVRLRATVDDADLHR
;
A
#
# COMPACT_ATOMS: atom_id res chain seq x y z
N PRO A 1 1.83 9.39 -23.94
CA PRO A 1 1.83 8.24 -23.00
C PRO A 1 2.30 6.97 -23.71
N ALA A 2 3.38 6.35 -23.22
CA ALA A 2 3.65 4.95 -23.55
C ALA A 2 2.53 4.10 -22.95
N ILE A 3 2.02 3.12 -23.68
CA ILE A 3 1.02 2.16 -23.18
C ILE A 3 1.65 0.77 -23.33
N HIS A 4 1.88 0.13 -22.20
CA HIS A 4 2.35 -1.25 -22.14
C HIS A 4 1.15 -2.18 -22.04
N HIS A 5 1.01 -3.11 -22.99
CA HIS A 5 -0.01 -4.15 -22.94
C HIS A 5 0.52 -5.35 -22.17
N LEU A 6 0.21 -5.41 -20.88
CA LEU A 6 0.66 -6.47 -19.97
C LEU A 6 -0.36 -7.61 -19.92
N GLN A 7 0.14 -8.84 -19.75
CA GLN A 7 -0.69 -9.98 -19.39
C GLN A 7 -0.89 -10.05 -17.85
N PRO A 8 -1.94 -10.71 -17.35
CA PRO A 8 -2.21 -10.80 -15.91
C PRO A 8 -1.07 -11.40 -15.05
N ASP A 9 -0.17 -12.16 -15.65
CA ASP A 9 0.98 -12.81 -14.99
C ASP A 9 2.32 -12.17 -15.36
N ASP A 10 2.29 -11.04 -16.07
CA ASP A 10 3.47 -10.35 -16.55
C ASP A 10 4.31 -9.82 -15.37
N PRO A 11 5.61 -10.17 -15.26
CA PRO A 11 6.48 -9.69 -14.19
C PRO A 11 6.63 -8.16 -14.18
N GLN A 12 6.35 -7.47 -15.29
CA GLN A 12 6.39 -6.01 -15.35
C GLN A 12 5.34 -5.36 -14.43
N LEU A 13 4.30 -6.09 -14.00
CA LEU A 13 3.35 -5.64 -12.98
C LEU A 13 3.99 -5.39 -11.60
N ALA A 14 5.17 -5.96 -11.33
CA ALA A 14 5.93 -5.72 -10.10
C ALA A 14 6.85 -4.47 -10.17
N THR A 15 6.82 -3.74 -11.29
CA THR A 15 7.68 -2.56 -11.48
C THR A 15 7.20 -1.41 -10.61
N GLU A 16 8.10 -0.86 -9.79
CA GLU A 16 7.89 0.43 -9.12
C GLU A 16 8.27 1.58 -10.07
N TRP A 17 7.27 2.33 -10.52
CA TRP A 17 7.45 3.45 -11.46
C TRP A 17 7.94 4.75 -10.80
N GLU A 18 8.17 4.76 -9.49
CA GLU A 18 8.67 5.94 -8.75
C GLU A 18 10.01 6.46 -9.32
N TRP A 19 10.81 5.55 -9.88
CA TRP A 19 12.16 5.84 -10.38
C TRP A 19 12.20 6.22 -11.87
N ASP A 20 11.04 6.32 -12.54
CA ASP A 20 10.96 6.65 -13.95
C ASP A 20 10.97 8.17 -14.20
N ASP A 21 11.39 8.58 -15.39
CA ASP A 21 11.50 9.99 -15.76
C ASP A 21 10.14 10.64 -16.09
N VAL A 22 9.08 9.83 -16.20
CA VAL A 22 7.70 10.26 -16.46
C VAL A 22 6.71 9.57 -15.51
N PRO A 23 5.56 10.20 -15.19
CA PRO A 23 4.56 9.57 -14.34
C PRO A 23 3.90 8.37 -15.03
N GLU A 24 4.02 7.18 -14.43
CA GLU A 24 3.41 5.95 -14.93
C GLU A 24 2.60 5.22 -13.86
N VAL A 25 1.66 4.38 -14.31
CA VAL A 25 0.83 3.52 -13.45
C VAL A 25 0.45 2.24 -14.20
N SER A 26 0.56 1.10 -13.52
CA SER A 26 0.03 -0.17 -13.99
C SER A 26 -1.41 -0.35 -13.51
N VAL A 27 -2.31 -0.72 -14.43
CA VAL A 27 -3.72 -0.97 -14.13
C VAL A 27 -4.08 -2.39 -14.54
N MET A 28 -4.70 -3.13 -13.63
CA MET A 28 -5.15 -4.50 -13.85
C MET A 28 -6.64 -4.61 -13.54
N ILE A 29 -7.39 -5.26 -14.42
CA ILE A 29 -8.80 -5.59 -14.20
C ILE A 29 -8.88 -7.03 -13.73
N VAL A 30 -9.60 -7.27 -12.64
CA VAL A 30 -9.80 -8.57 -12.02
C VAL A 30 -11.29 -8.79 -11.71
N ASP A 31 -11.67 -10.03 -11.45
CA ASP A 31 -13.08 -10.40 -11.26
C ASP A 31 -13.65 -9.95 -9.90
N ASP A 32 -12.83 -9.97 -8.85
CA ASP A 32 -13.27 -9.65 -7.49
C ASP A 32 -12.12 -9.16 -6.57
N VAL A 33 -12.50 -8.75 -5.34
CA VAL A 33 -11.57 -8.25 -4.32
C VAL A 33 -10.57 -9.32 -3.87
N ALA A 34 -10.96 -10.60 -3.83
CA ALA A 34 -10.05 -11.65 -3.41
C ALA A 34 -8.92 -11.81 -4.44
N HIS A 35 -9.26 -11.83 -5.73
CA HIS A 35 -8.28 -11.83 -6.81
C HIS A 35 -7.43 -10.54 -6.79
N ALA A 36 -8.00 -9.37 -6.53
CA ALA A 36 -7.23 -8.13 -6.36
C ALA A 36 -6.16 -8.25 -5.25
N VAL A 37 -6.55 -8.81 -4.09
CA VAL A 37 -5.63 -9.05 -2.98
C VAL A 37 -4.52 -10.02 -3.37
N GLU A 38 -4.83 -11.11 -4.07
CA GLU A 38 -3.83 -12.06 -4.55
C GLU A 38 -2.79 -11.38 -5.45
N GLN A 39 -3.23 -10.50 -6.36
CA GLN A 39 -2.34 -9.78 -7.26
C GLN A 39 -1.49 -8.74 -6.52
N CYS A 40 -2.07 -7.99 -5.57
CA CYS A 40 -1.31 -7.10 -4.70
C CYS A 40 -0.26 -7.87 -3.88
N ASN A 41 -0.63 -9.01 -3.30
CA ASN A 41 0.29 -9.85 -2.52
C ASN A 41 1.36 -10.53 -3.38
N ARG A 42 1.18 -10.59 -4.70
CA ARG A 42 2.15 -11.19 -5.63
C ARG A 42 3.11 -10.15 -6.19
N PHE A 43 2.61 -8.99 -6.58
CA PHE A 43 3.34 -8.02 -7.38
C PHE A 43 3.65 -6.72 -6.66
N SER A 44 2.89 -6.34 -5.63
CA SER A 44 3.12 -5.05 -4.97
C SER A 44 4.37 -5.09 -4.07
N PRO A 45 4.92 -3.92 -3.72
CA PRO A 45 6.00 -3.81 -2.74
C PRO A 45 5.61 -4.16 -1.30
N HIS A 46 4.37 -4.60 -1.04
CA HIS A 46 3.87 -4.91 0.31
C HIS A 46 3.94 -3.73 1.29
N PHE A 47 3.93 -2.49 0.79
CA PHE A 47 4.11 -1.29 1.59
C PHE A 47 2.78 -0.72 2.09
N VAL A 48 1.92 -0.28 1.20
CA VAL A 48 0.60 0.29 1.53
C VAL A 48 -0.44 -0.26 0.57
N ALA A 49 -1.64 -0.54 1.06
CA ALA A 49 -2.77 -0.96 0.23
C ALA A 49 -4.05 -0.24 0.66
N SER A 50 -4.89 0.12 -0.31
CA SER A 50 -6.17 0.77 -0.05
C SER A 50 -7.28 0.06 -0.81
N LEU A 51 -8.44 -0.09 -0.17
CA LEU A 51 -9.66 -0.58 -0.81
C LEU A 51 -10.70 0.54 -0.82
N VAL A 52 -11.12 0.96 -2.01
CA VAL A 52 -12.25 1.88 -2.15
C VAL A 52 -13.52 1.06 -2.35
N SER A 53 -14.30 0.88 -1.28
CA SER A 53 -15.58 0.17 -1.29
C SER A 53 -16.52 0.73 -0.24
N GLN A 54 -17.84 0.55 -0.45
CA GLN A 54 -18.88 0.87 0.53
C GLN A 54 -19.27 -0.36 1.38
N ASP A 55 -18.76 -1.56 1.06
CA ASP A 55 -19.05 -2.79 1.78
C ASP A 55 -18.06 -3.01 2.93
N SER A 56 -18.55 -2.89 4.17
CA SER A 56 -17.74 -3.12 5.37
C SER A 56 -17.21 -4.55 5.49
N ALA A 57 -17.93 -5.54 4.95
CA ALA A 57 -17.48 -6.93 4.94
C ALA A 57 -16.32 -7.14 3.96
N GLU A 58 -16.29 -6.41 2.84
CA GLU A 58 -15.12 -6.41 1.92
C GLU A 58 -13.91 -5.80 2.61
N HIS A 59 -14.08 -4.67 3.30
CA HIS A 59 -13.01 -4.05 4.08
C HIS A 59 -12.41 -4.99 5.13
N ASP A 60 -13.24 -5.72 5.87
CA ASP A 60 -12.76 -6.67 6.90
C ASP A 60 -12.07 -7.90 6.30
N ARG A 61 -12.49 -8.36 5.11
CA ARG A 61 -11.80 -9.44 4.38
C ARG A 61 -10.47 -8.94 3.80
N PHE A 62 -10.48 -7.75 3.19
CA PHE A 62 -9.30 -7.09 2.62
C PHE A 62 -8.24 -6.86 3.70
N TYR A 63 -8.61 -6.23 4.82
CA TYR A 63 -7.70 -6.00 5.93
C TYR A 63 -7.10 -7.32 6.43
N ARG A 64 -7.85 -8.42 6.53
CA ARG A 64 -7.27 -9.69 6.99
C ARG A 64 -6.34 -10.36 5.99
N SER A 65 -6.47 -10.07 4.70
CA SER A 65 -5.88 -10.89 3.63
C SER A 65 -4.73 -10.20 2.89
N VAL A 66 -4.72 -8.87 2.80
CA VAL A 66 -3.64 -8.13 2.12
C VAL A 66 -2.37 -8.15 2.98
N ASP A 67 -1.22 -8.41 2.38
CA ASP A 67 0.09 -8.42 3.03
C ASP A 67 0.72 -7.03 2.92
N ALA A 68 0.15 -6.08 3.66
CA ALA A 68 0.65 -4.71 3.78
C ALA A 68 0.51 -4.19 5.23
N PRO A 69 1.54 -3.53 5.78
CA PRO A 69 1.53 -2.96 7.13
C PRO A 69 0.65 -1.73 7.28
N PHE A 70 0.41 -1.00 6.19
CA PHE A 70 -0.49 0.15 6.16
C PHE A 70 -1.67 -0.16 5.26
N VAL A 71 -2.87 -0.03 5.80
CA VAL A 71 -4.13 -0.30 5.10
C VAL A 71 -5.04 0.90 5.23
N GLY A 72 -5.70 1.30 4.14
CA GLY A 72 -6.68 2.38 4.17
C GLY A 72 -7.90 2.13 3.29
N ASP A 73 -8.78 3.11 3.25
CA ASP A 73 -9.96 3.17 2.37
C ASP A 73 -10.00 4.46 1.52
N GLY A 74 -8.90 5.22 1.50
CA GLY A 74 -8.71 6.45 0.73
C GLY A 74 -7.35 6.52 0.03
N PHE A 75 -6.80 7.74 -0.12
CA PHE A 75 -5.47 7.95 -0.69
C PHE A 75 -4.38 7.19 0.10
N THR A 76 -3.25 6.86 -0.51
CA THR A 76 -2.17 6.08 0.17
C THR A 76 -1.07 6.95 0.79
N ARG A 77 -1.00 8.25 0.44
CA ARG A 77 0.07 9.16 0.91
C ARG A 77 -0.02 9.59 2.38
N TRP A 78 -1.03 9.13 3.13
CA TRP A 78 -1.11 9.36 4.57
C TRP A 78 -0.02 8.60 5.34
N VAL A 79 0.58 7.58 4.73
CA VAL A 79 1.65 6.78 5.33
C VAL A 79 2.91 7.64 5.45
N ASP A 80 3.04 8.26 6.62
CA ASP A 80 4.13 9.16 6.97
C ASP A 80 4.11 9.36 8.49
N GLY A 81 5.28 9.33 9.13
CA GLY A 81 5.38 9.43 10.59
C GLY A 81 4.81 10.74 11.13
N GLN A 82 5.01 11.86 10.43
CA GLN A 82 4.54 13.16 10.86
C GLN A 82 3.03 13.30 10.64
N PHE A 83 2.53 12.90 9.47
CA PHE A 83 1.11 12.98 9.15
C PHE A 83 0.27 11.99 9.96
N ALA A 84 0.68 10.72 10.02
CA ALA A 84 -0.12 9.66 10.63
C ALA A 84 0.06 9.57 12.15
N LEU A 85 1.26 9.83 12.67
CA LEU A 85 1.60 9.56 14.07
C LEU A 85 2.03 10.79 14.86
N LEU A 86 2.13 11.97 14.24
CA LEU A 86 2.69 13.19 14.84
C LEU A 86 4.10 12.95 15.41
N GLN A 87 4.88 12.08 14.77
CA GLN A 87 6.23 11.69 15.19
C GLN A 87 7.24 12.03 14.10
N PRO A 88 8.47 12.46 14.46
CA PRO A 88 9.53 12.60 13.48
C PRO A 88 9.85 11.25 12.84
N GLU A 89 9.91 11.23 11.52
CA GLU A 89 10.17 10.03 10.74
C GLU A 89 11.66 9.96 10.35
N LEU A 90 12.36 8.91 10.78
CA LEU A 90 13.74 8.64 10.33
C LEU A 90 13.78 8.12 8.89
N GLY A 91 12.67 7.59 8.40
CA GLY A 91 12.45 7.11 7.04
C GLY A 91 11.49 5.93 7.01
N LEU A 92 10.72 5.83 5.92
CA LEU A 92 9.92 4.65 5.57
C LEU A 92 10.87 3.54 5.11
N SER A 93 10.83 2.42 5.81
CA SER A 93 11.60 1.26 5.38
C SER A 93 10.88 0.54 4.23
N ASN A 94 11.36 0.75 3.00
CA ASN A 94 10.84 0.03 1.84
C ASN A 94 11.31 -1.44 1.87
N TRP A 95 10.49 -2.31 1.28
CA TRP A 95 10.65 -3.76 1.39
C TRP A 95 11.56 -4.35 0.32
N GLN A 96 12.06 -3.54 -0.62
CA GLN A 96 12.92 -3.98 -1.73
C GLN A 96 14.24 -4.61 -1.24
N GLY A 97 14.67 -4.31 0.00
CA GLY A 97 15.85 -4.90 0.66
C GLY A 97 15.58 -6.03 1.67
N GLY A 98 14.32 -6.45 1.84
CA GLY A 98 13.91 -7.48 2.80
C GLY A 98 13.15 -6.95 4.04
N ARG A 99 12.54 -7.87 4.80
CA ARG A 99 11.69 -7.56 5.95
C ARG A 99 12.51 -7.07 7.15
N LEU A 100 12.22 -5.87 7.65
CA LEU A 100 12.62 -5.46 8.99
C LEU A 100 11.81 -6.21 10.06
N PHE A 101 12.41 -6.35 11.24
CA PHE A 101 11.77 -6.93 12.43
C PHE A 101 10.47 -6.20 12.86
N GLY A 102 10.22 -4.99 12.36
CA GLY A 102 8.96 -4.26 12.48
C GLY A 102 8.30 -4.07 11.11
N ARG A 103 7.07 -4.57 10.94
CA ARG A 103 6.33 -4.45 9.66
C ARG A 103 5.98 -3.01 9.30
N GLY A 104 5.82 -2.15 10.30
CA GLY A 104 5.20 -0.84 10.16
C GLY A 104 6.03 0.24 9.48
N GLY A 105 7.27 0.00 9.03
CA GLY A 105 8.07 0.97 8.25
C GLY A 105 8.44 2.30 8.94
N VAL A 106 7.71 2.75 9.97
CA VAL A 106 7.96 3.94 10.77
C VAL A 106 8.81 3.53 11.97
N LEU A 107 10.07 3.91 11.92
CA LEU A 107 10.99 3.81 13.05
C LEU A 107 10.90 5.09 13.87
N SER A 108 9.99 5.13 14.84
CA SER A 108 10.08 6.07 15.96
C SER A 108 10.85 5.39 17.08
N GLY A 109 11.89 6.02 17.62
CA GLY A 109 12.82 5.43 18.59
C GLY A 109 12.22 5.06 19.96
N ASP A 110 10.90 4.92 20.06
CA ASP A 110 10.12 4.78 21.30
C ASP A 110 9.49 3.39 21.49
N SER A 111 9.61 2.44 20.53
CA SER A 111 8.92 1.14 20.60
C SER A 111 9.53 0.02 19.75
N VAL A 112 9.32 -1.25 20.15
CA VAL A 112 9.73 -2.48 19.40
C VAL A 112 8.52 -3.38 19.10
N TYR A 113 7.39 -2.77 18.74
CA TYR A 113 6.18 -3.51 18.36
C TYR A 113 6.04 -3.61 16.84
N THR A 114 5.57 -4.76 16.37
CA THR A 114 5.04 -4.88 15.01
C THR A 114 3.57 -4.47 15.04
N VAL A 115 3.27 -3.24 14.64
CA VAL A 115 1.91 -2.72 14.52
C VAL A 115 1.51 -2.68 13.05
N ARG A 116 0.25 -3.00 12.78
CA ARG A 116 -0.38 -2.79 11.48
C ARG A 116 -1.38 -1.65 11.61
N LEU A 117 -1.22 -0.61 10.81
CA LEU A 117 -2.07 0.58 10.88
C LEU A 117 -3.21 0.48 9.86
N ARG A 118 -4.40 0.87 10.30
CA ARG A 118 -5.60 1.00 9.48
C ARG A 118 -6.08 2.45 9.55
N ALA A 119 -6.23 3.09 8.41
CA ALA A 119 -6.80 4.43 8.29
C ALA A 119 -8.21 4.35 7.71
N THR A 120 -9.08 5.25 8.16
CA THR A 120 -10.37 5.54 7.53
C THR A 120 -10.40 7.01 7.13
N VAL A 121 -10.75 7.27 5.87
CA VAL A 121 -10.77 8.60 5.25
C VAL A 121 -12.21 8.95 4.87
N ASP A 122 -12.82 9.81 5.68
CA ASP A 122 -14.20 10.28 5.45
C ASP A 122 -14.26 11.58 4.62
N ASP A 123 -13.14 12.30 4.53
CA ASP A 123 -13.02 13.56 3.77
C ASP A 123 -12.34 13.30 2.41
N ALA A 124 -13.10 13.48 1.34
CA ALA A 124 -12.63 13.29 -0.03
C ALA A 124 -11.65 14.39 -0.50
N ASP A 125 -11.65 15.55 0.17
CA ASP A 125 -10.75 16.66 -0.15
C ASP A 125 -9.43 16.59 0.63
N LEU A 126 -9.28 15.59 1.51
CA LEU A 126 -8.05 15.38 2.27
C LEU A 126 -6.89 15.01 1.33
N HIS A 127 -5.86 15.86 1.34
CA HIS A 127 -4.65 15.65 0.57
C HIS A 127 -3.41 15.99 1.41
N ARG A 128 -2.30 15.34 1.05
CA ARG A 128 -0.94 15.65 1.50
C ARG A 128 -0.16 16.19 0.32
#